data_AF-A0A2I4PH45-F1
#
_entry.id   AF-A0A2I4PH45-F1
#
_cell.length_a   1.000
_cell.length_b   1.000
_cell.length_c   1.000
_cell.angle_alpha   90.00
_cell.angle_beta   90.00
_cell.angle_gamma   90.00
#
_symmetry.space_group_name_H-M   'P 1'
#
loop_
_entity.id
_entity.type
_entity.pdbx_description
1 polymer ?
#
loop_
_entity_poly.entity_id
_entity_poly.type
_entity_poly.pdbx_seq_one_letter_code
_entity_poly.pdbx_strand_id
1 'polypeptide(L)'
;MIFCETLVMFILSLIGEAITDRSVALRDELYFVGWYNLDHRNRKILLNFYTAMTEPLVITVMGLINLSLDTFSSIMNTAYSFFNLMSTQSVAS
;
A
#
# COMPACT_ATOMS: atom_id res chain seq x y z
N MET A 1 15.93 6.79 16.65
CA MET A 1 15.78 5.42 16.11
C MET A 1 14.32 5.18 15.69
N ILE A 2 13.36 5.22 16.62
CA ILE A 2 11.91 5.07 16.34
C ILE A 2 11.32 6.04 15.28
N PHE A 3 11.79 7.29 15.21
CA PHE A 3 11.30 8.24 14.20
C PHE A 3 11.70 7.84 12.76
N CYS A 4 12.89 7.26 12.56
CA CYS A 4 13.27 6.76 11.24
C CYS A 4 12.45 5.54 10.84
N GLU A 5 12.20 4.62 11.77
CA GLU A 5 11.42 3.41 11.49
C GLU A 5 9.98 3.75 11.07
N THR A 6 9.34 4.66 11.81
CA THR A 6 8.00 5.15 11.46
C THR A 6 7.97 5.90 10.13
N LEU A 7 8.99 6.71 9.82
CA LEU A 7 9.10 7.41 8.54
C LEU A 7 9.29 6.44 7.36
N VAL A 8 10.07 5.38 7.54
CA VAL A 8 10.25 4.33 6.52
C VAL A 8 8.93 3.59 6.27
N MET A 9 8.19 3.22 7.31
CA MET A 9 6.86 2.61 7.15
C MET A 9 5.86 3.53 6.43
N PHE A 10 5.92 4.84 6.73
CA PHE A 10 5.10 5.85 6.06
C PHE A 10 5.43 5.99 4.57
N ILE A 11 6.71 6.06 4.21
CA ILE A 11 7.15 6.16 2.81
C ILE A 11 6.78 4.88 2.03
N LEU A 12 6.95 3.70 2.62
CA LEU A 12 6.60 2.43 1.97
C LEU A 12 5.09 2.30 1.71
N SER A 13 4.25 2.68 2.68
CA SER A 13 2.79 2.67 2.50
C SER A 13 2.32 3.70 1.47
N LEU A 14 2.91 4.90 1.44
CA LEU A 14 2.66 5.90 0.40
C LEU A 14 2.99 5.39 -1.01
N ILE A 15 4.16 4.77 -1.18
CA ILE A 15 4.59 4.23 -2.47
C ILE A 15 3.70 3.06 -2.88
N GLY A 16 3.35 2.15 -1.95
CA GLY A 16 2.46 1.03 -2.21
C GLY A 16 1.08 1.47 -2.70
N GLU A 17 0.52 2.50 -2.09
CA GLU A 17 -0.77 3.07 -2.48
C GLU A 17 -0.71 3.80 -3.83
N ALA A 18 0.31 4.63 -4.05
CA ALA A 18 0.50 5.33 -5.33
C ALA A 18 0.73 4.36 -6.50
N ILE A 19 1.45 3.26 -6.28
CA ILE A 19 1.62 2.21 -7.28
C ILE A 19 0.28 1.54 -7.54
N THR A 20 -0.45 1.12 -6.51
CA THR A 20 -1.74 0.42 -6.64
C THR A 20 -2.75 1.26 -7.44
N ASP A 21 -2.86 2.56 -7.14
CA ASP A 21 -3.78 3.46 -7.85
C ASP A 21 -3.41 3.59 -9.33
N ARG A 22 -2.12 3.78 -9.63
CA ARG A 22 -1.60 3.82 -11.00
C ARG A 22 -1.80 2.49 -11.73
N SER A 23 -1.64 1.35 -11.04
CA SER A 23 -1.88 0.01 -11.60
C SER A 23 -3.32 -0.17 -12.04
N VAL A 24 -4.28 0.31 -11.23
CA VAL A 24 -5.71 0.24 -11.56
C VAL A 24 -6.05 1.12 -12.75
N ALA A 25 -5.53 2.35 -12.80
CA ALA A 25 -5.72 3.24 -13.94
C ALA A 25 -5.11 2.67 -15.24
N LEU A 26 -3.88 2.15 -15.17
CA LEU A 26 -3.23 1.49 -16.31
C LEU A 26 -3.99 0.26 -16.78
N ARG A 27 -4.58 -0.51 -15.86
CA ARG A 27 -5.40 -1.68 -16.19
C ARG A 27 -6.65 -1.29 -16.98
N ASP A 28 -7.31 -0.21 -16.59
CA ASP A 28 -8.47 0.33 -17.28
C ASP A 28 -8.09 0.79 -18.69
N GLU A 29 -6.99 1.55 -18.81
CA GLU A 29 -6.49 2.05 -20.09
C GLU A 29 -6.00 0.91 -21.01
N LEU A 30 -5.36 -0.13 -20.46
CA LEU A 30 -5.00 -1.35 -21.19
C LEU A 30 -6.22 -2.10 -21.73
N TYR A 31 -7.36 -2.03 -21.03
CA TYR A 31 -8.59 -2.69 -21.47
C TYR A 31 -9.15 -2.04 -22.73
N PHE A 32 -8.99 -0.72 -22.87
CA PHE A 32 -9.37 0.04 -24.07
C PHE A 32 -8.32 -0.04 -25.18
N VAL A 33 -7.05 -0.27 -24.85
CA VAL A 33 -6.02 -0.61 -25.83
C VAL A 33 -6.38 -1.97 -26.43
N GLY A 34 -6.67 -2.02 -27.73
CA GLY A 34 -7.02 -3.24 -28.45
C GLY A 34 -5.88 -4.26 -28.44
N TRP A 35 -5.76 -5.04 -27.35
CA TRP A 35 -4.72 -6.03 -27.07
C TRP A 35 -4.60 -7.11 -28.16
N TYR A 36 -5.65 -7.30 -28.94
CA TYR A 36 -5.68 -8.17 -30.12
C TYR A 36 -4.85 -7.64 -31.29
N ASN A 37 -4.61 -6.33 -31.36
CA ASN A 37 -3.81 -5.68 -32.42
C ASN A 37 -2.31 -5.57 -32.05
N LEU A 38 -1.91 -5.99 -30.85
CA LEU A 38 -0.50 -5.95 -30.44
C LEU A 38 0.26 -7.20 -30.86
N ASP A 39 1.54 -7.01 -31.20
CA ASP A 39 2.46 -8.10 -31.51
C ASP A 39 2.54 -9.12 -30.37
N HIS A 40 2.83 -10.38 -30.71
CA HIS A 40 2.91 -11.48 -29.74
C HIS A 40 3.90 -11.19 -28.60
N ARG A 41 4.99 -10.45 -28.89
CA ARG A 41 5.98 -10.05 -27.87
C ARG A 41 5.38 -9.04 -26.90
N ASN A 42 4.67 -8.04 -27.40
CA ASN A 42 4.04 -7.00 -26.59
C ASN A 42 2.87 -7.56 -25.78
N ARG A 43 2.09 -8.49 -26.34
CA ARG A 43 1.02 -9.18 -25.61
C ARG A 43 1.55 -9.96 -24.40
N LYS A 44 2.68 -10.66 -24.54
CA LYS A 44 3.34 -11.34 -23.41
C LYS A 44 3.81 -10.36 -22.34
N ILE A 45 4.40 -9.24 -22.75
CA ILE A 45 4.86 -8.19 -21.81
C ILE A 45 3.67 -7.60 -21.06
N LEU A 46 2.59 -7.23 -21.76
CA LEU A 46 1.36 -6.71 -21.14
C LEU A 46 0.73 -7.72 -20.19
N LEU A 47 0.68 -9.01 -20.55
CA LEU A 47 0.15 -10.05 -19.66
C LEU A 47 1.01 -10.21 -18.40
N ASN A 48 2.34 -10.19 -18.55
CA ASN A 48 3.27 -10.30 -17.42
C ASN A 48 3.18 -9.07 -16.51
N PHE A 49 3.04 -7.88 -17.10
CA PHE A 49 2.84 -6.62 -16.39
C PHE A 49 1.48 -6.61 -15.69
N TYR A 50 0.42 -7.07 -16.35
CA TYR A 50 -0.91 -7.23 -15.76
C TYR A 50 -0.88 -8.17 -14.56
N THR A 51 -0.23 -9.33 -14.67
CA THR A 51 -0.06 -10.27 -13.54
C THR A 51 0.75 -9.63 -12.42
N ALA A 52 1.87 -8.97 -12.73
CA ALA A 52 2.70 -8.28 -11.73
C ALA A 52 2.01 -7.08 -11.06
N MET A 53 1.08 -6.43 -11.76
CA MET A 53 0.24 -5.34 -11.26
C MET A 53 -1.01 -5.85 -10.51
N THR A 54 -1.44 -7.08 -10.80
CA THR A 54 -2.57 -7.75 -10.15
C THR A 54 -2.13 -8.43 -8.85
N GLU A 55 -0.87 -8.86 -8.75
CA GLU A 55 -0.24 -9.03 -7.45
C GLU A 55 -0.16 -7.64 -6.82
N PRO A 56 -1.02 -7.34 -5.84
CA PRO A 56 -0.89 -6.07 -5.20
C PRO A 56 0.48 -6.14 -4.52
N LEU A 57 1.31 -5.11 -4.68
CA LEU A 57 2.57 -4.94 -3.92
C LEU A 57 2.22 -4.67 -2.45
N VAL A 58 1.43 -5.57 -1.87
CA VAL A 58 1.07 -5.68 -0.47
C VAL A 58 2.31 -6.28 0.12
N ILE A 59 3.18 -5.38 0.55
CA ILE A 59 4.24 -5.73 1.46
C ILE A 59 3.51 -6.11 2.76
N THR A 60 3.13 -7.38 2.87
CA THR A 60 2.44 -7.89 4.04
C THR A 60 3.45 -7.98 5.16
N VAL A 61 3.40 -7.05 6.11
CA VAL A 61 4.23 -7.17 7.32
C VAL A 61 3.67 -8.35 8.11
N MET A 62 4.52 -9.35 8.30
CA MET A 62 4.21 -10.54 9.11
C MET A 62 3.01 -11.35 8.59
N GLY A 63 2.67 -11.26 7.31
CA GLY A 63 1.59 -12.04 6.69
C GLY A 63 0.16 -11.64 7.11
N LEU A 64 0.00 -10.61 7.95
CA LEU A 64 -1.30 -10.17 8.49
C LEU A 64 -1.65 -8.71 8.15
N ILE A 65 -0.65 -7.85 7.96
CA ILE A 65 -0.83 -6.40 7.91
C ILE A 65 -0.50 -5.91 6.51
N ASN A 66 -1.53 -5.49 5.78
CA ASN A 66 -1.35 -4.79 4.50
C ASN A 66 -0.77 -3.40 4.79
N LEU A 67 0.45 -3.12 4.32
CA LEU A 67 1.07 -1.79 4.41
C LEU A 67 0.37 -0.79 3.45
N SER A 68 -0.78 -0.29 3.86
CA SER A 68 -1.48 0.85 3.25
C SER A 68 -1.48 2.05 4.20
N LEU A 69 -1.74 3.27 3.70
CA LEU A 69 -1.85 4.45 4.57
C LEU A 69 -2.96 4.28 5.60
N ASP A 70 -4.03 3.58 5.25
CA ASP A 70 -5.15 3.27 6.15
C ASP A 70 -4.66 2.53 7.41
N THR A 71 -3.85 1.48 7.21
CA THR A 71 -3.27 0.70 8.30
C THR A 71 -2.29 1.51 9.13
N PHE A 72 -1.47 2.37 8.50
CA PHE A 72 -0.59 3.30 9.23
C PHE A 72 -1.39 4.27 10.10
N SER A 73 -2.46 4.84 9.56
CA SER A 73 -3.36 5.75 10.28
C SER A 73 -4.04 5.05 11.46
N SER A 74 -4.45 3.79 11.29
CA SER A 74 -5.02 2.97 12.36
C SER A 74 -4.02 2.69 13.49
N ILE A 75 -2.77 2.36 13.16
CA ILE A 75 -1.68 2.15 14.13
C ILE A 75 -1.42 3.45 14.91
N MET A 76 -1.35 4.58 14.21
CA MET A 76 -1.13 5.89 14.82
C MET A 76 -2.27 6.27 15.79
N ASN A 77 -3.52 6.11 15.37
CA ASN A 77 -4.69 6.37 16.22
C ASN A 77 -4.72 5.48 17.47
N THR A 78 -4.32 4.22 17.33
CA THR A 78 -4.21 3.28 18.45
C THR A 78 -3.14 3.74 19.43
N ALA A 79 -1.96 4.13 18.94
CA ALA A 79 -0.88 4.67 19.78
C ALA A 79 -1.30 5.96 20.52
N TYR A 80 -2.00 6.88 19.86
CA TYR A 80 -2.56 8.07 20.50
C TYR A 80 -3.59 7.70 21.57
N SER A 81 -4.46 6.72 21.31
CA SER A 81 -5.45 6.25 22.29
C SER A 81 -4.78 5.68 23.53
N PHE A 82 -3.73 4.85 23.36
CA PHE A 82 -2.93 4.34 24.47
C PHE A 82 -2.25 5.46 25.27
N PHE A 83 -1.68 6.45 24.59
CA PHE A 83 -1.07 7.61 25.25
C PHE A 83 -2.10 8.42 26.05
N ASN A 84 -3.29 8.62 25.50
CA ASN A 84 -4.37 9.33 26.18
C ASN A 84 -4.89 8.54 27.40
N LEU A 85 -4.97 7.22 27.32
CA LEU A 85 -5.30 6.37 28.46
C LEU A 85 -4.25 6.45 29.57
N MET A 86 -2.95 6.40 29.23
CA MET A 86 -1.89 6.52 30.24
C MET A 86 -1.85 7.90 30.90
N SER A 87 -1.99 8.96 30.11
CA SER A 87 -2.01 10.33 30.63
C SER A 87 -3.21 10.59 31.53
N THR A 88 -4.41 10.10 31.18
CA THR A 88 -5.59 10.19 32.05
C THR A 88 -5.41 9.41 33.36
N GLN A 89 -4.76 8.24 33.34
CA GLN A 89 -4.42 7.52 34.58
C GLN A 89 -3.44 8.29 35.47
N SER A 90 -2.46 9.01 34.90
CA SER A 90 -1.53 9.85 35.68
C SER A 90 -2.15 11.13 36.25
N VAL A 91 -3.27 11.60 35.70
CA VAL A 91 -3.99 12.79 36.19
C VAL A 91 -5.04 12.41 37.26
N ALA A 92 -5.44 11.13 37.32
CA ALA A 92 -6.36 10.61 38.32
C ALA A 92 -5.68 10.13 39.63
N SER A 93 -4.33 10.13 39.68
CA SER A 93 -3.50 9.80 40.85
C SER A 93 -2.89 11.04 41.48
#